data_AF-A0A7C4TVW7-F1
#
_entry.id   AF-A0A7C4TVW7-F1
#
_cell.length_a   1.000
_cell.length_b   1.000
_cell.length_c   1.000
_cell.angle_alpha   90.00
_cell.angle_beta   90.00
_cell.angle_gamma   90.00
#
_symmetry.space_group_name_H-M   'P 1'
#
loop_
_entity.id
_entity.type
_entity.pdbx_description
1 polymer ?
#
loop_
_entity_poly.entity_id
_entity_poly.type
_entity_poly.pdbx_seq_one_letter_code
_entity_poly.pdbx_strand_id
1 'polypeptide(L)'
;NYNAKYTAWGSWKSPSMPYLKYTWEFIEVFDKGTHKKPGNNEYIDITAEEFKKRVFGKWNFAPENRMKEFGHPAMFPEELPKRLLKLFSYKGDIVLDPFNGVGTTTFVAWKLKRRFVGIDISREYCEKALDRIKKETFQKNLFEEKLDFEFPEPRLLLKV
;
A
#
# COMPACT_ATOMS: atom_id res chain seq x y z
N ASN A 1 -1.39 -0.49 -16.58
CA ASN A 1 -1.33 -0.51 -18.07
C ASN A 1 -2.11 -1.68 -18.69
N TYR A 2 -3.44 -1.75 -18.51
CA TYR A 2 -4.29 -2.85 -19.05
C TYR A 2 -4.82 -2.61 -20.48
N ASN A 3 -4.52 -1.45 -21.10
CA ASN A 3 -4.97 -1.06 -22.44
C ASN A 3 -3.82 -1.01 -23.48
N ALA A 4 -2.82 -1.88 -23.35
CA ALA A 4 -1.89 -2.10 -24.47
C ALA A 4 -2.66 -2.80 -25.59
N LYS A 5 -2.80 -2.15 -26.76
CA LYS A 5 -3.34 -2.80 -27.97
C LYS A 5 -2.56 -4.11 -28.18
N TYR A 6 -3.30 -5.22 -28.24
CA TYR A 6 -2.81 -6.61 -28.23
C TYR A 6 -2.02 -7.01 -29.50
N THR A 7 -0.94 -6.30 -29.84
CA THR A 7 -0.24 -6.49 -31.12
C THR A 7 1.02 -7.36 -31.03
N ALA A 8 1.39 -7.88 -29.86
CA ALA A 8 2.60 -8.68 -29.68
C ALA A 8 2.29 -10.07 -29.07
N TRP A 9 1.61 -10.93 -29.82
CA TRP A 9 1.39 -12.34 -29.43
C TRP A 9 2.56 -13.27 -29.82
N GLY A 10 3.58 -12.73 -30.50
CA GLY A 10 4.50 -13.54 -31.31
C GLY A 10 3.79 -14.08 -32.55
N SER A 11 4.21 -15.24 -33.04
CA SER A 11 3.51 -15.94 -34.11
C SER A 11 2.16 -16.47 -33.62
N TRP A 12 1.07 -15.77 -33.95
CA TRP A 12 -0.29 -16.14 -33.57
C TRP A 12 -0.64 -17.59 -33.96
N LYS A 13 -1.17 -18.37 -33.00
CA LYS A 13 -1.49 -19.81 -33.16
C LYS A 13 -0.30 -20.69 -33.60
N SER A 14 0.92 -20.29 -33.26
CA SER A 14 2.12 -21.10 -33.52
C SER A 14 2.83 -21.48 -32.21
N PRO A 15 3.39 -22.68 -32.10
CA PRO A 15 4.28 -23.04 -31.00
C PRO A 15 5.65 -22.37 -31.10
N SER A 16 5.89 -21.55 -32.14
CA SER A 16 7.13 -20.78 -32.35
C SER A 16 7.23 -19.59 -31.39
N MET A 17 7.38 -19.89 -30.10
CA MET A 17 7.63 -18.94 -29.03
C MET A 17 6.52 -17.89 -28.84
N PRO A 18 5.31 -18.30 -28.42
CA PRO A 18 4.27 -17.36 -28.07
C PRO A 18 4.72 -16.48 -26.89
N TYR A 19 4.30 -15.21 -26.91
CA TYR A 19 4.57 -14.31 -25.79
C TYR A 19 3.76 -14.77 -24.55
N LEU A 20 4.47 -15.12 -23.48
CA LEU A 20 3.83 -15.49 -22.21
C LEU A 20 3.37 -14.24 -21.46
N LYS A 21 2.08 -14.19 -21.13
CA LYS A 21 1.50 -13.09 -20.35
C LYS A 21 1.72 -13.34 -18.87
N TYR A 22 2.58 -12.53 -18.26
CA TYR A 22 2.68 -12.46 -16.81
C TYR A 22 1.53 -11.60 -16.28
N THR A 23 0.59 -12.23 -15.57
CA THR A 23 -0.58 -11.56 -14.96
C THR A 23 -0.34 -11.18 -13.50
N TRP A 24 0.92 -11.18 -13.08
CA TRP A 24 1.36 -10.90 -11.72
C TRP A 24 2.56 -9.97 -11.72
N GLU A 25 2.76 -9.32 -10.59
CA GLU A 25 3.91 -8.47 -10.30
C GLU A 25 4.72 -9.10 -9.17
N PHE A 26 6.00 -8.74 -9.06
CA PHE A 26 6.89 -9.22 -8.00
C PHE A 26 7.04 -8.18 -6.91
N ILE A 27 7.14 -8.65 -5.67
CA ILE A 27 7.49 -7.84 -4.51
C ILE A 27 8.73 -8.45 -3.91
N GLU A 28 9.81 -7.67 -3.90
CA GLU A 28 11.06 -8.07 -3.29
C GLU A 28 11.11 -7.52 -1.86
N VAL A 29 11.40 -8.39 -0.90
CA VAL A 29 11.48 -8.05 0.51
C VAL A 29 12.92 -8.21 0.97
N PHE A 30 13.48 -7.14 1.51
CA PHE A 30 14.85 -7.09 2.01
C PHE A 30 14.85 -6.73 3.49
N ASP A 31 15.81 -7.28 4.24
CA ASP A 31 16.09 -6.89 5.61
C ASP A 31 17.49 -6.25 5.73
N LYS A 32 17.66 -5.40 6.74
CA LYS A 32 18.93 -4.71 7.01
C LYS A 32 19.62 -5.39 8.19
N GLY A 33 20.66 -6.16 7.90
CA GLY A 33 21.57 -6.74 8.89
C GLY A 33 21.05 -8.01 9.57
N THR A 34 19.79 -8.04 9.99
CA THR A 34 19.16 -9.26 10.54
C THR A 34 17.74 -9.44 10.03
N HIS A 35 17.40 -10.68 9.73
CA HIS A 35 16.06 -11.09 9.32
C HIS A 35 15.02 -10.91 10.45
N LYS A 36 15.46 -10.80 11.70
CA LYS A 36 14.57 -10.62 12.85
C LYS A 36 14.31 -9.14 13.08
N LYS A 37 13.05 -8.72 12.94
CA LYS A 37 12.62 -7.40 13.39
C LYS A 37 12.36 -7.40 14.91
N PRO A 38 13.09 -6.63 15.73
CA PRO A 38 12.76 -6.48 17.14
C PRO A 38 11.50 -5.62 17.32
N GLY A 39 10.75 -5.89 18.38
CA GLY A 39 9.56 -5.12 18.76
C GLY A 39 8.88 -5.69 20.00
N ASN A 40 7.87 -4.99 20.50
CA ASN A 40 7.05 -5.42 21.62
C ASN A 40 5.83 -6.21 21.11
N ASN A 41 5.60 -7.39 21.70
CA ASN A 41 4.51 -8.30 21.34
C ASN A 41 3.12 -7.67 21.54
N GLU A 42 2.96 -6.71 22.45
CA GLU A 42 1.70 -5.99 22.68
C GLU A 42 1.24 -5.18 21.45
N TYR A 43 2.16 -4.83 20.56
CA TYR A 43 1.87 -4.07 19.33
C TYR A 43 1.68 -4.96 18.10
N ILE A 44 1.69 -6.29 18.26
CA ILE A 44 1.33 -7.23 17.19
C ILE A 44 -0.16 -7.15 16.95
N ASP A 45 -0.56 -7.02 15.68
CA ASP A 45 -1.96 -6.93 15.31
C ASP A 45 -2.35 -7.83 14.14
N ILE A 46 -1.47 -8.74 13.73
CA ILE A 46 -1.81 -9.80 12.78
C ILE A 46 -2.40 -11.00 13.54
N THR A 47 -3.51 -11.55 13.06
CA THR A 47 -4.10 -12.77 13.65
C THR A 47 -3.41 -14.03 13.13
N ALA A 48 -3.58 -15.18 13.81
CA ALA A 48 -3.03 -16.45 13.36
C ALA A 48 -3.55 -16.86 11.97
N GLU A 49 -4.82 -16.60 11.68
CA GLU A 49 -5.46 -16.87 10.39
C GLU A 49 -4.91 -15.95 9.30
N GLU A 50 -4.79 -14.64 9.60
CA GLU A 50 -4.18 -13.68 8.70
C GLU A 50 -2.73 -14.05 8.39
N PHE A 51 -1.95 -14.44 9.40
CA PHE A 51 -0.57 -14.85 9.25
C PHE A 51 -0.46 -16.05 8.29
N LYS A 52 -1.18 -17.13 8.58
CA LYS A 52 -1.20 -18.34 7.73
C LYS A 52 -1.57 -18.02 6.28
N LYS A 53 -2.55 -17.14 6.06
CA LYS A 53 -2.96 -16.74 4.71
C LYS A 53 -1.93 -15.86 3.99
N ARG A 54 -1.24 -14.96 4.70
CA ARG A 54 -0.39 -13.92 4.11
C ARG A 54 1.04 -14.36 3.86
N VAL A 55 1.53 -15.41 4.53
CA VAL A 55 2.91 -15.92 4.33
C VAL A 55 3.11 -16.71 3.03
N PHE A 56 2.04 -17.11 2.34
CA PHE A 56 2.17 -17.75 1.03
C PHE A 56 2.69 -16.75 0.00
N GLY A 57 3.76 -17.08 -0.74
CA GLY A 57 4.40 -16.16 -1.69
C GLY A 57 3.58 -15.78 -2.93
N LYS A 58 2.42 -16.44 -3.18
CA LYS A 58 1.51 -16.09 -4.27
C LYS A 58 0.26 -15.42 -3.73
N TRP A 59 0.05 -14.16 -4.11
CA TRP A 59 -1.11 -13.38 -3.68
C TRP A 59 -2.07 -13.13 -4.84
N ASN A 60 -3.36 -13.31 -4.59
CA ASN A 60 -4.41 -13.01 -5.54
C ASN A 60 -5.37 -11.97 -4.92
N PHE A 61 -5.47 -10.80 -5.56
CA PHE A 61 -6.44 -9.77 -5.27
C PHE A 61 -6.65 -8.90 -6.52
N ALA A 62 -7.80 -8.23 -6.61
CA ALA A 62 -8.14 -7.37 -7.73
C ALA A 62 -7.22 -6.13 -7.78
N PRO A 63 -6.92 -5.59 -8.98
CA PRO A 63 -6.22 -4.33 -9.11
C PRO A 63 -7.09 -3.16 -8.59
N GLU A 64 -6.45 -2.03 -8.28
CA GLU A 64 -7.16 -0.80 -7.91
C GLU A 64 -7.90 -0.21 -9.11
N ASN A 65 -9.18 0.11 -8.94
CA ASN A 65 -10.04 0.63 -10.01
C ASN A 65 -10.40 2.11 -9.84
N ARG A 66 -10.06 2.73 -8.70
CA ARG A 66 -10.34 4.14 -8.39
C ARG A 66 -9.31 5.13 -8.98
N MET A 67 -8.42 4.69 -9.86
CA MET A 67 -7.39 5.53 -10.49
C MET A 67 -7.93 6.83 -11.11
N LYS A 68 -9.11 6.77 -11.76
CA LYS A 68 -9.76 7.94 -12.35
C LYS A 68 -10.28 8.92 -11.29
N GLU A 69 -10.84 8.41 -10.19
CA GLU A 69 -11.37 9.21 -9.09
C GLU A 69 -10.26 10.03 -8.42
N PHE A 70 -9.09 9.41 -8.19
CA PHE A 70 -7.94 10.07 -7.59
C PHE A 70 -7.09 10.85 -8.60
N GLY A 71 -7.36 10.72 -9.91
CA GLY A 71 -6.53 11.31 -10.96
C GLY A 71 -5.09 10.80 -10.92
N HIS A 72 -4.87 9.54 -10.56
CA HIS A 72 -3.55 8.92 -10.46
C HIS A 72 -3.51 7.59 -11.23
N PRO A 73 -2.67 7.46 -12.28
CA PRO A 73 -2.76 6.36 -13.23
C PRO A 73 -2.20 5.03 -12.71
N ALA A 74 -1.41 5.05 -11.63
CA ALA A 74 -0.65 3.90 -11.15
C ALA A 74 -0.87 3.64 -9.66
N MET A 75 -2.13 3.60 -9.23
CA MET A 75 -2.45 3.18 -7.86
C MET A 75 -2.39 1.65 -7.72
N PHE A 76 -1.75 1.17 -6.67
CA PHE A 76 -1.88 -0.21 -6.22
C PHE A 76 -3.05 -0.36 -5.23
N PRO A 77 -3.64 -1.57 -5.09
CA PRO A 77 -4.76 -1.82 -4.18
C PRO A 77 -4.31 -1.75 -2.72
N GLU A 78 -5.18 -1.26 -1.83
CA GLU A 78 -4.90 -1.13 -0.38
C GLU A 78 -4.54 -2.46 0.31
N GLU A 79 -5.02 -3.59 -0.20
CA GLU A 79 -4.70 -4.92 0.34
C GLU A 79 -3.20 -5.22 0.24
N LEU A 80 -2.49 -4.67 -0.76
CA LEU A 80 -1.06 -4.87 -0.94
C LEU A 80 -0.25 -4.33 0.25
N PRO A 81 -0.26 -3.02 0.58
CA PRO A 81 0.45 -2.51 1.74
C PRO A 81 -0.14 -3.05 3.05
N LYS A 82 -1.46 -3.37 3.11
CA LYS A 82 -2.05 -3.94 4.31
C LYS A 82 -1.38 -5.25 4.71
N ARG A 83 -1.11 -6.13 3.73
CA ARG A 83 -0.38 -7.39 3.96
C ARG A 83 1.04 -7.14 4.44
N LEU A 84 1.79 -6.31 3.70
CA LEU A 84 3.19 -6.01 4.01
C LEU A 84 3.34 -5.42 5.41
N LEU A 85 2.52 -4.42 5.76
CA LEU A 85 2.58 -3.78 7.07
C LEU A 85 2.21 -4.74 8.21
N LYS A 86 1.23 -5.62 8.01
CA LYS A 86 0.86 -6.63 9.02
C LYS A 86 1.95 -7.70 9.21
N LEU A 87 2.70 -8.04 8.16
CA LEU A 87 3.77 -9.04 8.22
C LEU A 87 5.09 -8.47 8.78
N PHE A 88 5.41 -7.22 8.47
CA PHE A 88 6.75 -6.66 8.67
C PHE A 88 6.80 -5.41 9.57
N SER A 89 5.70 -5.04 10.24
CA SER A 89 5.67 -3.91 11.19
C SER A 89 4.76 -4.14 12.39
N TYR A 90 5.12 -3.50 13.50
CA TYR A 90 4.27 -3.39 14.69
C TYR A 90 3.40 -2.14 14.62
N LYS A 91 2.30 -2.09 15.37
CA LYS A 91 1.60 -0.81 15.62
C LYS A 91 2.57 0.22 16.19
N GLY A 92 2.45 1.48 15.78
CA GLY A 92 3.35 2.58 16.18
C GLY A 92 4.67 2.69 15.42
N ASP A 93 5.07 1.67 14.64
CA ASP A 93 6.22 1.76 13.74
C ASP A 93 6.04 2.89 12.71
N ILE A 94 7.15 3.40 12.18
CA ILE A 94 7.17 4.40 11.11
C ILE A 94 7.32 3.69 9.77
N VAL A 95 6.41 3.98 8.84
CA VAL A 95 6.44 3.52 7.45
C VAL A 95 6.92 4.64 6.55
N LEU A 96 7.97 4.43 5.78
CA LEU A 96 8.45 5.36 4.78
C LEU A 96 8.00 4.90 3.39
N ASP A 97 7.35 5.77 2.63
CA ASP A 97 7.09 5.59 1.21
C ASP A 97 7.73 6.74 0.41
N PRO A 98 8.85 6.50 -0.31
CA PRO A 98 9.54 7.52 -1.07
C PRO A 98 8.86 7.87 -2.42
N PHE A 99 7.83 7.11 -2.82
CA PHE A 99 7.08 7.29 -4.07
C PHE A 99 5.58 7.22 -3.78
N ASN A 100 5.14 8.09 -2.88
CA ASN A 100 3.87 7.97 -2.18
C ASN A 100 2.65 8.08 -3.12
N GLY A 101 2.77 8.78 -4.24
CA GLY A 101 1.64 9.11 -5.11
C GLY A 101 0.49 9.71 -4.32
N VAL A 102 -0.73 9.24 -4.59
CA VAL A 102 -1.95 9.64 -3.85
C VAL A 102 -2.12 8.91 -2.50
N GLY A 103 -1.03 8.37 -1.95
CA GLY A 103 -0.94 7.99 -0.55
C GLY A 103 -1.54 6.65 -0.17
N THR A 104 -1.55 5.64 -1.05
CA THR A 104 -2.11 4.32 -0.68
C THR A 104 -1.36 3.69 0.49
N THR A 105 -0.02 3.70 0.50
CA THR A 105 0.77 3.16 1.62
C THR A 105 0.52 3.93 2.91
N THR A 106 0.60 5.27 2.86
CA THR A 106 0.43 6.12 4.05
C THR A 106 -0.98 6.07 4.60
N PHE A 107 -1.99 5.99 3.74
CA PHE A 107 -3.39 5.80 4.14
C PHE A 107 -3.58 4.48 4.87
N VAL A 108 -3.02 3.38 4.35
CA VAL A 108 -3.12 2.07 4.98
C VAL A 108 -2.30 2.01 6.28
N ALA A 109 -1.12 2.63 6.31
CA ALA A 109 -0.32 2.76 7.53
C ALA A 109 -1.13 3.48 8.63
N TRP A 110 -1.77 4.60 8.31
CA TRP A 110 -2.65 5.32 9.22
C TRP A 110 -3.81 4.45 9.71
N LYS A 111 -4.55 3.76 8.80
CA LYS A 111 -5.65 2.86 9.17
C LYS A 111 -5.21 1.74 10.11
N LEU A 112 -3.97 1.27 9.92
CA LEU A 112 -3.36 0.22 10.72
C LEU A 112 -2.65 0.74 11.97
N LYS A 113 -2.81 2.00 12.36
CA LYS A 113 -2.19 2.61 13.55
C LYS A 113 -0.65 2.55 13.49
N ARG A 114 -0.06 2.76 12.30
CA ARG A 114 1.37 3.04 12.11
C ARG A 114 1.56 4.53 11.83
N ARG A 115 2.72 5.06 12.24
CA ARG A 115 3.18 6.37 11.80
C ARG A 115 3.69 6.24 10.36
N PHE A 116 3.77 7.35 9.64
CA PHE A 116 4.27 7.30 8.28
C PHE A 116 4.96 8.60 7.86
N VAL A 117 5.79 8.48 6.83
CA VAL A 117 6.37 9.56 6.05
C VAL A 117 6.17 9.20 4.58
N GLY A 118 5.38 9.99 3.86
CA GLY A 118 5.21 9.86 2.41
C GLY A 118 5.93 10.99 1.70
N ILE A 119 6.70 10.66 0.66
CA ILE A 119 7.40 11.61 -0.19
C ILE A 119 6.91 11.42 -1.62
N ASP A 120 6.56 12.51 -2.29
CA ASP A 120 6.30 12.54 -3.72
C ASP A 120 6.75 13.89 -4.28
N ILE A 121 7.18 13.92 -5.54
CA ILE A 121 7.56 15.16 -6.23
C ILE A 121 6.33 16.01 -6.56
N SER A 122 5.18 15.37 -6.74
CA SER A 122 3.91 16.03 -7.03
C SER A 122 3.27 16.52 -5.73
N ARG A 123 3.26 17.84 -5.56
CA ARG A 123 2.52 18.48 -4.47
C ARG A 123 1.03 18.13 -4.51
N GLU A 124 0.43 18.09 -5.70
CA GLU A 124 -0.98 17.72 -5.88
C GLU A 124 -1.27 16.31 -5.34
N TYR A 125 -0.37 15.36 -5.58
CA TYR A 125 -0.52 13.99 -5.07
C TYR A 125 -0.39 13.94 -3.55
N CYS A 126 0.55 14.70 -2.97
CA CYS A 126 0.69 14.83 -1.53
C CYS A 126 -0.56 15.44 -0.87
N GLU A 127 -1.16 16.47 -1.49
CA GLU A 127 -2.40 17.09 -1.01
C GLU A 127 -3.57 16.10 -1.06
N LYS A 128 -3.73 15.37 -2.18
CA LYS A 128 -4.74 14.30 -2.32
C LYS A 128 -4.57 13.18 -1.29
N ALA A 129 -3.33 12.79 -1.00
CA ALA A 129 -3.02 11.78 0.01
C ALA A 129 -3.50 12.21 1.40
N LEU A 130 -3.30 13.48 1.78
CA LEU A 130 -3.80 14.01 3.04
C LEU A 130 -5.32 14.14 3.07
N ASP A 131 -5.93 14.63 1.99
CA ASP A 131 -7.39 14.75 1.90
C ASP A 131 -8.08 13.40 2.03
N ARG A 132 -7.47 12.34 1.49
CA ARG A 132 -7.94 10.96 1.67
C ARG A 132 -8.02 10.57 3.15
N ILE A 133 -6.99 10.89 3.95
CA ILE A 133 -6.97 10.60 5.39
C ILE A 133 -7.98 11.47 6.15
N LYS A 134 -8.06 12.76 5.82
CA LYS A 134 -9.02 13.69 6.46
C LYS A 134 -10.47 13.27 6.24
N LYS A 135 -10.83 12.87 5.02
CA LYS A 135 -12.18 12.38 4.68
C LYS A 135 -12.55 11.15 5.50
N GLU A 136 -11.65 10.19 5.60
CA GLU A 136 -11.86 8.96 6.40
C GLU A 136 -11.97 9.28 7.90
N THR A 137 -11.14 10.20 8.42
CA THR A 137 -11.20 10.65 9.81
C THR A 137 -12.53 11.32 10.14
N PHE A 138 -13.00 12.20 9.26
CA PHE A 138 -14.30 12.85 9.40
C PHE A 138 -15.45 11.84 9.44
N GLN A 139 -15.43 10.83 8.56
CA GLN A 139 -16.44 9.78 8.58
C GLN A 139 -16.42 8.98 9.89
N LYS A 140 -15.24 8.58 10.40
CA LYS A 140 -15.15 7.84 11.67
C LYS A 140 -15.69 8.62 12.86
N ASN A 141 -15.40 9.92 12.91
CA ASN A 141 -15.91 10.79 13.97
C ASN A 141 -17.44 10.90 13.93
N LEU A 142 -18.04 10.86 12.74
CA LEU A 142 -19.51 10.87 12.58
C LEU A 142 -20.16 9.61 13.16
N PHE A 143 -19.45 8.48 13.19
CA PHE A 143 -19.93 7.20 13.71
C PHE A 143 -19.38 6.85 15.11
N GLU A 144 -18.82 7.84 15.82
CA GLU A 144 -18.24 7.69 17.18
C GLU A 144 -17.13 6.61 17.30
N GLU A 145 -16.52 6.20 16.18
CA GLU A 145 -15.36 5.30 16.19
C GLU A 145 -14.07 6.09 16.51
N LYS A 146 -13.78 6.28 17.81
CA LYS A 146 -12.53 6.93 18.24
C LYS A 146 -11.31 6.09 17.88
N LEU A 147 -10.27 6.74 17.36
CA LEU A 147 -8.95 6.13 17.18
C LEU A 147 -8.23 6.08 18.55
N ASP A 148 -8.00 4.88 19.08
CA ASP A 148 -7.31 4.68 20.39
C ASP A 148 -5.81 5.01 20.40
N PHE A 149 -5.31 5.77 19.42
CA PHE A 149 -3.88 6.06 19.29
C PHE A 149 -3.69 7.53 18.95
N GLU A 150 -3.04 8.27 19.85
CA GLU A 150 -2.66 9.66 19.63
C GLU A 150 -1.37 9.72 18.80
N PHE A 151 -1.54 9.94 17.51
CA PHE A 151 -0.46 10.41 16.64
C PHE A 151 -0.70 11.87 16.28
N PRO A 152 0.35 12.66 16.01
CA PRO A 152 0.16 14.00 15.48
C PRO A 152 -0.63 13.93 14.18
N GLU A 153 -1.54 14.89 13.98
CA GLU A 153 -2.31 15.01 12.75
C GLU A 153 -1.38 15.01 11.52
N PRO A 154 -1.68 14.18 10.50
CA PRO A 154 -0.93 14.19 9.26
C PRO A 154 -0.88 15.59 8.65
N ARG A 155 0.33 16.03 8.31
CA ARG A 155 0.57 17.36 7.74
C ARG A 155 1.60 17.29 6.61
N LEU A 156 1.51 18.23 5.67
CA LEU A 156 2.57 18.41 4.68
C LEU A 156 3.80 19.01 5.38
N LEU A 157 4.95 18.40 5.15
CA LEU A 157 6.24 18.95 5.51
C LEU A 157 6.87 19.47 4.22
N LEU A 158 6.58 20.71 3.86
CA LEU A 158 7.23 21.35 2.72
C LEU A 158 8.64 21.76 3.13
N LYS A 159 9.65 21.32 2.39
CA LYS A 159 10.93 22.03 2.35
C LYS A 159 10.78 23.14 1.32
N VAL A 160 10.75 24.37 1.80
CA VAL A 160 10.94 25.59 1.00
C VAL A 160 12.39 25.63 0.54
#